data_AF-A0A0K8W4P4-F1
#
_entry.id   AF-A0A0K8W4P4-F1
#
_cell.length_a   1.000
_cell.length_b   1.000
_cell.length_c   1.000
_cell.angle_alpha   90.00
_cell.angle_beta   90.00
_cell.angle_gamma   90.00
#
_symmetry.space_group_name_H-M   'P 1'
#
loop_
_entity.id
_entity.type
_entity.pdbx_description
1 polymer ?
#
loop_
_entity_poly.entity_id
_entity_poly.type
_entity_poly.pdbx_seq_one_letter_code
_entity_poly.pdbx_strand_id
1 'polypeptide(L)'
;SYFLRYQGAKRNPLRVCLIFRSITSFSDNNFDLPDRTFHSLTTTWNLASRDSPTDVKELIPEFFCLPEIFENFERFDFGVRQNGERVEDVQLPPWCLRDSRLFVLIHRQALEAELTRNHLHNWIDLIFGYKQSGESAVEAINVFHPA
;
A
#
# COMPACT_ATOMS: atom_id res chain seq x y z
N SER A 1 1.77 -8.27 23.34
CA SER A 1 0.29 -8.27 23.50
C SER A 1 -0.47 -8.16 22.17
N TYR A 2 -0.01 -7.39 21.17
CA TYR A 2 -0.70 -7.27 19.87
C TYR A 2 -0.43 -8.42 18.86
N PHE A 3 0.70 -9.11 18.98
CA PHE A 3 1.12 -10.16 18.03
C PHE A 3 0.30 -11.46 18.12
N LEU A 4 -0.31 -11.76 19.28
CA LEU A 4 -1.07 -13.00 19.49
C LEU A 4 -2.55 -12.89 19.09
N ARG A 5 -3.08 -11.70 18.80
CA ARG A 5 -4.45 -11.54 18.28
C ARG A 5 -4.57 -11.75 16.76
N TYR A 6 -3.46 -11.67 16.02
CA TYR A 6 -3.47 -11.86 14.56
C TYR A 6 -3.43 -13.33 14.14
N GLN A 7 -3.02 -14.25 15.02
CA GLN A 7 -3.05 -15.69 14.71
C GLN A 7 -4.47 -16.30 14.78
N GLY A 8 -5.47 -15.56 15.25
CA GLY A 8 -6.87 -15.99 15.32
C GLY A 8 -7.81 -15.39 14.26
N ALA A 9 -7.36 -14.40 13.48
CA ALA A 9 -8.15 -13.82 12.41
C ALA A 9 -8.04 -14.74 11.19
N LYS A 10 -9.02 -15.64 11.02
CA LYS A 10 -9.20 -16.38 9.77
C LYS A 10 -9.10 -15.39 8.60
N ARG A 11 -8.17 -15.66 7.68
CA ARG A 11 -8.06 -15.11 6.31
C ARG A 11 -9.47 -14.95 5.75
N ASN A 12 -10.03 -13.74 5.75
CA ASN A 12 -11.42 -13.54 5.38
C ASN A 12 -11.49 -12.53 4.22
N PRO A 13 -11.65 -12.98 2.97
CA PRO A 13 -11.80 -12.10 1.80
C PRO A 13 -12.97 -11.11 1.96
N LEU A 14 -13.91 -11.39 2.87
CA LEU A 14 -14.97 -10.46 3.25
C LEU A 14 -14.46 -9.12 3.79
N ARG A 15 -13.27 -9.04 4.41
CA ARG A 15 -12.72 -7.75 4.88
C ARG A 15 -12.24 -6.85 3.75
N VAL A 16 -11.59 -7.44 2.74
CA VAL A 16 -11.18 -6.71 1.52
C VAL A 16 -12.41 -6.25 0.76
N CYS A 17 -13.41 -7.14 0.62
CA CYS A 17 -14.70 -6.82 0.01
C CYS A 17 -15.40 -5.64 0.71
N LEU A 18 -15.33 -5.54 2.04
CA LEU A 18 -15.88 -4.41 2.78
C LEU A 18 -15.18 -3.08 2.46
N ILE A 19 -13.85 -3.06 2.30
CA ILE A 19 -13.11 -1.83 1.94
C ILE A 19 -13.55 -1.35 0.55
N PHE A 20 -13.56 -2.23 -0.44
CA PHE A 20 -13.99 -1.86 -1.80
C PHE A 20 -15.45 -1.39 -1.84
N ARG A 21 -16.34 -2.04 -1.10
CA ARG A 21 -17.75 -1.61 -0.98
C ARG A 21 -17.91 -0.27 -0.27
N SER A 22 -17.08 0.02 0.72
CA SER A 22 -17.06 1.34 1.36
C SER A 22 -16.58 2.42 0.39
N ILE A 23 -15.56 2.15 -0.42
CA ILE A 23 -15.07 3.08 -1.45
C ILE A 23 -16.16 3.37 -2.48
N THR A 24 -16.83 2.35 -3.03
CA THR A 24 -17.93 2.56 -3.99
C THR A 24 -19.10 3.31 -3.36
N SER A 25 -19.42 3.07 -2.08
CA SER A 25 -20.49 3.80 -1.39
C SER A 25 -20.18 5.29 -1.21
N PHE A 26 -18.91 5.64 -1.08
CA PHE A 26 -18.46 7.03 -0.95
C PHE A 26 -18.40 7.76 -2.30
N SER A 27 -18.21 7.03 -3.39
CA SER A 27 -18.06 7.56 -4.74
C SER A 27 -19.32 7.42 -5.61
N ASP A 28 -20.52 7.53 -5.02
CA ASP A 28 -21.81 7.41 -5.71
C ASP A 28 -21.94 6.15 -6.60
N ASN A 29 -21.43 5.03 -6.09
CA ASN A 29 -21.43 3.73 -6.74
C ASN A 29 -20.61 3.64 -8.04
N ASN A 30 -19.72 4.61 -8.29
CA ASN A 30 -18.72 4.57 -9.37
C ASN A 30 -17.30 4.44 -8.80
N PHE A 31 -16.46 3.67 -9.48
CA PHE A 31 -15.02 3.66 -9.20
C PHE A 31 -14.37 4.96 -9.70
N ASP A 32 -13.22 5.30 -9.12
CA ASP A 32 -12.39 6.42 -9.61
C ASP A 32 -11.92 6.18 -11.06
N LEU A 33 -11.39 7.21 -11.72
CA LEU A 33 -10.84 7.10 -13.06
C LEU A 33 -9.81 5.95 -13.14
N PRO A 34 -9.89 5.05 -14.15
CA PRO A 34 -9.03 3.87 -14.22
C PRO A 34 -7.53 4.18 -14.08
N ASP A 35 -7.06 5.28 -14.67
CA ASP A 35 -5.66 5.73 -14.58
C ASP A 35 -5.22 6.20 -13.20
N ARG A 36 -6.16 6.56 -12.31
CA ARG A 36 -5.91 6.98 -10.92
C ARG A 36 -6.01 5.83 -9.93
N THR A 37 -6.58 4.71 -10.34
CA THR A 37 -6.69 3.52 -9.49
C THR A 37 -5.33 2.86 -9.24
N PHE A 38 -5.23 2.11 -8.15
CA PHE A 38 -4.06 1.30 -7.84
C PHE A 38 -4.03 0.06 -8.73
N HIS A 39 -3.31 0.13 -9.86
CA HIS A 39 -3.28 -0.91 -10.89
C HIS A 39 -1.89 -1.53 -11.09
N SER A 40 -0.81 -0.92 -10.59
CA SER A 40 0.56 -1.42 -10.78
C SER A 40 1.50 -0.95 -9.67
N LEU A 41 2.20 -1.90 -9.06
CA LEU A 41 3.22 -1.59 -8.04
C LEU A 41 4.38 -0.78 -8.61
N THR A 42 4.76 -1.03 -9.87
CA THR A 42 5.85 -0.29 -10.51
C THR A 42 5.45 1.16 -10.74
N THR A 43 4.24 1.38 -11.27
CA THR A 43 3.70 2.73 -11.47
C THR A 43 3.61 3.47 -10.14
N THR A 44 3.01 2.85 -9.11
CA THR A 44 2.85 3.48 -7.79
C THR A 44 4.19 3.78 -7.13
N TRP A 45 5.17 2.87 -7.20
CA TRP A 45 6.51 3.11 -6.68
C TRP A 45 7.20 4.27 -7.39
N ASN A 46 7.13 4.34 -8.73
CA ASN A 46 7.76 5.42 -9.48
C ASN A 46 7.11 6.77 -9.16
N LEU A 47 5.78 6.83 -9.08
CA LEU A 47 5.05 8.02 -8.66
C LEU A 47 5.51 8.50 -7.28
N ALA A 48 5.57 7.60 -6.30
CA ALA A 48 5.92 7.94 -4.92
C ALA A 48 7.42 8.28 -4.71
N SER A 49 8.30 7.79 -5.58
CA SER A 49 9.76 7.94 -5.38
C SER A 49 10.41 8.97 -6.29
N ARG A 50 9.84 9.27 -7.46
CA ARG A 50 10.52 10.04 -8.52
C ARG A 50 9.59 10.90 -9.35
N ASP A 51 8.49 10.33 -9.82
CA ASP A 51 7.71 10.93 -10.92
C ASP A 51 6.72 11.99 -10.42
N SER A 52 6.38 12.01 -9.13
CA SER A 52 5.50 13.01 -8.54
C SER A 52 6.08 13.61 -7.25
N PRO A 53 6.35 14.93 -7.20
CA PRO A 53 6.88 15.58 -6.01
C PRO A 53 5.83 15.71 -4.88
N THR A 54 4.56 15.46 -5.18
CA THR A 54 3.45 15.53 -4.20
C THR A 54 2.95 14.16 -3.78
N ASP A 55 3.45 13.08 -4.39
CA ASP A 55 3.08 11.72 -4.02
C ASP A 55 4.04 11.18 -2.97
N VAL A 56 3.72 11.41 -1.70
CA VAL A 56 4.54 10.98 -0.54
C VAL A 56 3.89 9.81 0.19
N LYS A 57 3.33 8.86 -0.56
CA LYS A 57 2.62 7.69 0.00
C LYS A 57 3.57 6.73 0.69
N GLU A 58 3.16 6.27 1.87
CA GLU A 58 3.80 5.20 2.62
C GLU A 58 3.01 3.89 2.48
N LEU A 59 3.68 2.76 2.72
CA LEU A 59 3.04 1.44 2.66
C LEU A 59 2.12 1.20 3.87
N ILE A 60 1.01 0.52 3.61
CA ILE A 60 0.07 0.05 4.65
C ILE A 60 0.42 -1.37 5.12
N PRO A 61 0.01 -1.79 6.33
CA PRO A 61 0.32 -3.12 6.87
C PRO A 61 -0.08 -4.30 5.97
N GLU A 62 -1.16 -4.14 5.19
CA GLU A 62 -1.69 -5.16 4.29
C GLU A 62 -0.66 -5.62 3.24
N PHE A 63 0.30 -4.77 2.84
CA PHE A 63 1.39 -5.15 1.93
C PHE A 63 2.30 -6.26 2.50
N PHE A 64 2.27 -6.47 3.82
CA PHE A 64 3.10 -7.44 4.53
C PHE A 64 2.32 -8.65 5.03
N CYS A 65 0.99 -8.67 4.87
CA CYS A 65 0.16 -9.74 5.45
C CYS A 65 -1.06 -10.18 4.62
N LEU A 66 -1.50 -9.41 3.62
CA LEU A 66 -2.77 -9.64 2.92
C LEU A 66 -2.58 -9.66 1.39
N PRO A 67 -2.28 -10.82 0.78
CA PRO A 67 -2.11 -10.94 -0.67
C PRO A 67 -3.37 -10.57 -1.47
N GLU A 68 -4.55 -10.72 -0.87
CA GLU A 68 -5.85 -10.46 -1.48
C GLU A 68 -6.04 -8.99 -1.90
N ILE A 69 -5.24 -8.04 -1.39
CA ILE A 69 -5.31 -6.63 -1.84
C ILE A 69 -4.81 -6.42 -3.28
N PHE A 70 -4.09 -7.40 -3.83
CA PHE A 70 -3.54 -7.35 -5.19
C PHE A 70 -4.40 -8.09 -6.21
N GLU A 71 -5.49 -8.72 -5.78
CA GLU A 71 -6.31 -9.61 -6.60
C GLU A 71 -7.75 -9.08 -6.71
N ASN A 72 -8.26 -8.96 -7.93
CA ASN A 72 -9.65 -8.61 -8.21
C ASN A 72 -10.54 -9.86 -8.13
N PHE A 73 -10.61 -10.50 -6.94
CA PHE A 73 -11.34 -11.76 -6.75
C PHE A 73 -12.83 -11.66 -7.12
N GLU A 74 -13.46 -10.53 -6.79
CA GLU A 74 -14.88 -10.26 -7.06
C GLU A 74 -15.14 -9.83 -8.51
N ARG A 75 -14.09 -9.65 -9.32
CA ARG A 75 -14.17 -9.24 -10.73
C ARG A 75 -14.95 -7.93 -10.91
N PHE A 76 -14.64 -6.94 -10.08
CA PHE A 76 -15.17 -5.59 -10.25
C PHE A 76 -14.72 -5.01 -11.60
N ASP A 77 -15.60 -4.26 -12.26
CA ASP A 77 -15.23 -3.49 -13.46
C ASP A 77 -14.60 -2.17 -13.05
N PHE A 78 -13.27 -2.14 -13.01
CA PHE A 78 -12.49 -0.93 -12.75
C PHE A 78 -12.26 -0.08 -14.01
N GLY A 79 -12.82 -0.49 -15.15
CA GLY A 79 -12.75 0.25 -16.41
C GLY A 79 -11.44 0.03 -17.19
N VAL A 80 -11.24 0.91 -18.18
CA VAL A 80 -10.12 0.85 -19.13
C VAL A 80 -9.35 2.16 -19.08
N ARG A 81 -8.04 2.05 -18.91
CA ARG A 81 -7.11 3.17 -18.89
C ARG A 81 -7.01 3.85 -20.26
N GLN A 82 -6.52 5.08 -20.27
CA GLN A 82 -6.30 5.85 -21.51
C GLN A 82 -5.37 5.15 -22.52
N ASN A 83 -4.46 4.29 -22.04
CA ASN A 83 -3.58 3.49 -22.88
C ASN A 83 -4.28 2.23 -23.48
N GLY A 84 -5.56 2.01 -23.20
CA GLY A 84 -6.34 0.87 -23.68
C GLY A 84 -6.24 -0.39 -22.80
N GLU A 85 -5.47 -0.35 -21.71
CA GLU A 85 -5.37 -1.47 -20.79
C GLU A 85 -6.55 -1.51 -19.82
N ARG A 86 -7.19 -2.68 -19.70
CA ARG A 86 -8.21 -2.90 -18.67
C ARG A 86 -7.56 -3.02 -17.29
N VAL A 87 -8.18 -2.41 -16.29
CA VAL A 87 -7.76 -2.54 -14.90
C VAL A 87 -8.39 -3.80 -14.31
N GLU A 88 -7.56 -4.69 -13.77
CA GLU A 88 -7.94 -5.97 -13.16
C GLU A 88 -7.11 -6.20 -11.88
N ASP A 89 -6.46 -7.37 -11.74
CA ASP A 89 -5.45 -7.61 -10.72
C ASP A 89 -4.33 -6.57 -10.79
N VAL A 90 -3.75 -6.24 -9.63
CA VAL A 90 -2.62 -5.33 -9.55
C VAL A 90 -1.42 -5.96 -10.24
N GLN A 91 -0.77 -5.20 -11.12
CA GLN A 91 0.45 -5.66 -11.78
C GLN A 91 1.60 -5.76 -10.77
N LEU A 92 2.02 -7.00 -10.50
CA LEU A 92 3.12 -7.33 -9.60
C LEU A 92 4.48 -7.29 -10.32
N PRO A 93 5.59 -7.08 -9.58
CA PRO A 93 6.93 -7.19 -10.14
C PRO A 93 7.22 -8.55 -10.78
N PRO A 94 8.08 -8.62 -11.82
CA PRO A 94 8.37 -9.87 -12.54
C PRO A 94 8.86 -11.03 -11.66
N TRP A 95 9.61 -10.72 -10.61
CA TRP A 95 10.14 -11.72 -9.66
C TRP A 95 9.05 -12.43 -8.85
N CYS A 96 7.83 -11.88 -8.82
CA CYS A 96 6.69 -12.52 -8.15
C CYS A 96 6.04 -13.61 -9.00
N LEU A 97 6.33 -13.69 -10.31
CA LEU A 97 5.66 -14.61 -11.24
C LEU A 97 4.12 -14.53 -11.18
N ARG A 98 3.58 -13.34 -10.96
CA ARG A 98 2.15 -13.05 -10.72
C ARG A 98 1.56 -13.70 -9.45
N ASP A 99 2.38 -14.19 -8.53
CA ASP A 99 1.95 -14.72 -7.23
C ASP A 99 1.98 -13.61 -6.16
N SER A 100 0.79 -13.15 -5.79
CA SER A 100 0.56 -12.16 -4.72
C SER A 100 1.06 -12.63 -3.36
N ARG A 101 1.01 -13.94 -3.09
CA ARG A 101 1.50 -14.54 -1.84
C ARG A 101 3.01 -14.50 -1.79
N LEU A 102 3.67 -14.81 -2.90
CA LEU A 102 5.12 -14.70 -3.00
C LEU A 102 5.59 -13.27 -2.74
N PHE A 103 4.90 -12.28 -3.32
CA PHE A 103 5.15 -10.86 -3.07
C PHE A 103 5.07 -10.53 -1.57
N VAL A 104 3.96 -10.88 -0.92
CA VAL A 104 3.74 -10.60 0.51
C VAL A 104 4.75 -11.34 1.40
N LEU A 105 5.09 -12.60 1.07
CA LEU A 105 6.08 -13.37 1.81
C LEU A 105 7.46 -12.72 1.78
N ILE A 106 7.91 -12.29 0.59
CA ILE A 106 9.20 -11.61 0.42
C ILE A 106 9.18 -10.25 1.13
N HIS A 107 8.12 -9.47 1.02
CA HIS A 107 8.00 -8.21 1.75
C HIS A 107 8.02 -8.38 3.27
N ARG A 108 7.35 -9.41 3.78
CA ARG A 108 7.41 -9.73 5.20
C ARG A 108 8.84 -10.11 5.64
N GLN A 109 9.55 -10.92 4.85
CA GLN A 109 10.95 -11.26 5.14
C GLN A 109 11.84 -10.01 5.13
N ALA A 110 11.64 -9.09 4.17
CA ALA A 110 12.37 -7.83 4.11
C ALA A 110 12.09 -6.93 5.33
N LEU A 111 10.85 -6.89 5.81
CA LEU A 111 10.48 -6.15 7.03
C LEU A 111 11.14 -6.75 8.28
N GLU A 112 11.23 -8.08 8.37
CA GLU A 112 11.82 -8.79 9.51
C GLU A 112 13.36 -8.88 9.44
N ALA A 113 13.96 -8.49 8.31
CA ALA A 113 15.41 -8.57 8.07
C ALA A 113 16.21 -7.65 9.01
N GLU A 114 17.47 -8.02 9.23
CA GLU A 114 18.37 -7.29 10.13
C GLU A 114 18.56 -5.83 9.73
N LEU A 115 18.69 -5.54 8.42
CA LEU A 115 18.79 -4.19 7.91
C LEU A 115 17.61 -3.33 8.36
N THR A 116 16.38 -3.82 8.16
CA THR A 116 15.17 -3.10 8.56
C THR A 116 15.06 -3.00 10.07
N ARG A 117 15.31 -4.10 10.80
CA ARG A 117 15.27 -4.12 12.26
C ARG A 117 16.20 -3.08 12.90
N ASN A 118 17.41 -2.95 12.37
CA ASN A 118 18.41 -2.03 12.89
C ASN A 118 18.12 -0.56 12.54
N HIS A 119 17.26 -0.27 11.56
CA HIS A 119 16.96 1.09 11.13
C HIS A 119 15.51 1.53 11.35
N LEU A 120 14.60 0.61 11.72
CA LEU A 120 13.17 0.89 11.86
C LEU A 120 12.88 2.03 12.84
N HIS A 121 13.70 2.16 13.89
CA HIS A 121 13.58 3.26 14.86
C HIS A 121 13.71 4.65 14.21
N ASN A 122 14.51 4.80 13.14
CA ASN A 122 14.64 6.07 12.44
C ASN A 122 13.34 6.47 11.73
N TRP A 123 12.61 5.49 11.18
CA TRP A 123 11.29 5.74 10.60
C TRP A 123 10.26 6.05 11.69
N ILE A 124 10.32 5.37 12.84
CA ILE A 124 9.48 5.68 14.00
C ILE A 124 9.71 7.12 14.47
N ASP A 125 10.97 7.58 14.48
CA ASP A 125 11.29 8.97 14.85
C ASP A 125 10.64 10.01 13.93
N LEU A 126 10.51 9.71 12.64
CA LEU A 126 9.83 10.56 11.65
C LEU A 126 8.32 10.58 11.87
N ILE A 127 7.69 9.42 12.05
CA ILE A 127 6.22 9.33 12.08
C ILE A 127 5.63 9.63 13.46
N PHE A 128 6.30 9.20 14.54
CA PHE A 128 5.79 9.25 15.92
C PHE A 128 6.75 9.85 16.94
N GLY A 129 8.02 10.07 16.58
CA GLY A 129 9.04 10.55 17.49
C GLY A 129 9.37 12.02 17.33
N TYR A 130 10.59 12.38 17.71
CA TYR A 130 11.01 13.78 17.83
C TYR A 130 11.22 14.49 16.48
N LYS A 131 11.32 13.75 15.37
CA LYS A 131 11.44 14.31 14.01
C LYS A 131 10.08 14.55 13.35
N GLN A 132 8.97 14.41 14.08
CA GLN A 132 7.63 14.69 13.59
C GLN A 132 7.34 16.21 13.52
N SER A 133 7.99 17.03 14.35
CA SER A 133 7.74 18.48 14.40
C SER A 133 8.99 19.28 14.81
N GLY A 134 8.88 20.62 14.75
CA GLY A 134 9.97 21.53 15.13
C GLY A 134 11.13 21.54 14.14
N GLU A 135 12.29 22.04 14.59
CA GLU A 135 13.49 22.16 13.75
C GLU A 135 13.99 20.79 13.25
N SER A 136 13.91 19.74 14.08
CA SER A 136 14.31 18.39 13.68
C SER A 136 13.49 17.82 12.52
N ALA A 137 12.21 18.21 12.38
CA ALA A 137 11.40 17.83 11.22
C ALA A 137 11.81 18.57 9.95
N VAL A 138 12.20 19.85 10.08
CA VAL A 138 12.72 20.65 8.94
C VAL A 138 14.03 20.05 8.43
N GLU A 139 14.96 19.74 9.32
CA GLU A 139 16.24 19.10 8.99
C GLU A 139 16.06 17.73 8.32
N ALA A 140 15.03 16.97 8.74
CA ALA A 140 14.70 15.67 8.18
C ALA A 140 13.81 15.72 6.92
N ILE A 141 13.43 16.92 6.45
CA ILE A 141 12.50 17.12 5.32
C ILE A 141 11.15 16.38 5.57
N ASN A 142 10.66 16.45 6.80
CA ASN A 142 9.46 15.75 7.27
C ASN A 142 8.39 16.74 7.75
N VAL A 143 8.22 17.85 7.02
CA VAL A 143 7.25 18.91 7.32
C VAL A 143 6.06 18.77 6.39
N PHE A 144 4.87 18.66 6.97
CA PHE A 144 3.60 18.58 6.23
C PHE A 144 2.80 19.88 6.38
N HIS A 145 1.91 20.14 5.43
CA HIS A 145 0.99 21.28 5.53
C HIS A 145 0.13 21.12 6.79
N PRO A 146 -0.03 22.19 7.60
CA PRO A 146 -0.89 22.13 8.78
C PRO A 146 -2.32 21.77 8.35
N ALA A 147 -2.94 20.87 9.12
CA ALA A 147 -4.31 20.41 8.93
C ALA A 147 -5.35 21.47 9.32
#